data_AF-A0A0A2M6W3-F1
#
_entry.id   AF-A0A0A2M6W3-F1
#
_cell.length_a   1.000
_cell.length_b   1.000
_cell.length_c   1.000
_cell.angle_alpha   90.00
_cell.angle_beta   90.00
_cell.angle_gamma   90.00
#
_symmetry.space_group_name_H-M   'P 1'
#
loop_
_entity.id
_entity.type
_entity.pdbx_description
1 polymer ?
#
loop_
_entity_poly.entity_id
_entity_poly.type
_entity_poly.pdbx_seq_one_letter_code
_entity_poly.pdbx_strand_id
1 'polypeptide(L)'
;MELHSVNNEYVRLGELDKVVSECRVIANKLSLIISWRIKKRTATVFLKYNGHIVWQNNFTNDMPHMVLCNMYAGVQQELYKRTMENNESIARMRRAELERLEEKRVMNLPSWQERRNSK
;
A
#
# COMPACT_ATOMS: atom_id res chain seq x y z
N MET A 1 -17.17 23.71 12.44
CA MET A 1 -16.29 22.58 12.07
C MET A 1 -17.10 21.77 11.08
N GLU A 2 -16.90 22.02 9.79
CA GLU A 2 -17.70 21.41 8.73
C GLU A 2 -17.25 19.96 8.52
N LEU A 3 -18.20 19.03 8.60
CA LEU A 3 -18.02 17.65 8.20
C LEU A 3 -17.75 17.66 6.69
N HIS A 4 -16.47 17.64 6.31
CA HIS A 4 -16.11 17.36 4.92
C HIS A 4 -16.70 16.01 4.53
N SER A 5 -17.58 16.09 3.54
CA SER A 5 -18.31 15.04 2.86
C SER A 5 -17.53 13.74 2.76
N VAL A 6 -17.95 12.73 3.54
CA VAL A 6 -17.86 11.35 3.07
C VAL A 6 -18.83 11.28 1.89
N ASN A 7 -18.31 11.49 0.68
CA ASN A 7 -19.08 11.28 -0.53
C ASN A 7 -19.63 9.85 -0.47
N ASN A 8 -20.95 9.74 -0.28
CA ASN A 8 -21.74 8.54 -0.55
C ASN A 8 -21.79 8.32 -2.07
N GLU A 9 -20.63 8.27 -2.72
CA GLU A 9 -20.51 7.86 -4.11
C GLU A 9 -20.68 6.35 -4.12
N TYR A 10 -21.92 5.92 -4.28
CA TYR A 10 -22.24 4.56 -4.67
C TYR A 10 -21.39 4.23 -5.91
N VAL A 11 -20.47 3.27 -5.77
CA VAL A 11 -19.70 2.73 -6.90
C VAL A 11 -20.72 2.28 -7.94
N ARG A 12 -20.80 2.98 -9.07
CA ARG A 12 -21.65 2.55 -10.18
C ARG A 12 -21.13 1.17 -10.61
N LEU A 13 -22.02 0.21 -10.86
CA LEU A 13 -21.61 -1.16 -11.23
C LEU A 13 -20.58 -1.20 -12.38
N GLY A 14 -20.63 -0.23 -13.32
CA GLY A 14 -19.64 -0.09 -14.39
C GLY A 14 -18.23 0.33 -13.95
N GLU A 15 -18.07 0.88 -12.74
CA GLU A 15 -16.77 1.24 -12.15
C GLU A 15 -16.20 0.11 -11.29
N LEU A 16 -17.03 -0.87 -10.90
CA LEU A 16 -16.59 -1.99 -10.05
C LEU A 16 -15.51 -2.81 -10.74
N ASP A 17 -15.66 -3.11 -12.04
CA ASP A 17 -14.65 -3.86 -12.80
C ASP A 17 -13.29 -3.16 -12.83
N LYS A 18 -13.30 -1.81 -12.92
CA LYS A 18 -12.09 -1.00 -12.85
C LYS A 18 -11.45 -1.11 -11.47
N VAL A 19 -12.22 -0.96 -10.39
CA VAL A 19 -11.74 -1.10 -9.01
C VAL A 19 -11.16 -2.50 -8.75
N VAL A 20 -11.84 -3.55 -9.24
CA VAL A 20 -11.39 -4.94 -9.14
C VAL A 20 -10.04 -5.13 -9.85
N SER A 21 -9.92 -4.57 -11.07
CA SER A 21 -8.68 -4.61 -11.85
C SER A 21 -7.53 -3.88 -11.14
N GLU A 22 -7.78 -2.67 -10.63
CA GLU A 22 -6.79 -1.90 -9.87
C GLU A 22 -6.33 -2.63 -8.61
N CYS A 23 -7.27 -3.19 -7.84
CA CYS A 23 -6.94 -4.00 -6.66
C CYS A 23 -6.03 -5.18 -7.01
N ARG A 24 -6.31 -5.87 -8.13
CA ARG A 24 -5.48 -6.99 -8.59
C ARG A 24 -4.07 -6.55 -8.97
N VAL A 25 -3.93 -5.43 -9.68
CA VAL A 25 -2.63 -4.88 -10.07
C VAL A 25 -1.81 -4.48 -8.83
N ILE A 26 -2.42 -3.79 -7.87
CA ILE A 26 -1.72 -3.36 -6.65
C ILE A 26 -1.35 -4.57 -5.78
N ALA A 27 -2.26 -5.52 -5.60
CA ALA A 27 -1.99 -6.74 -4.85
C ALA A 27 -0.82 -7.53 -5.45
N ASN A 28 -0.76 -7.67 -6.78
CA ASN A 28 0.37 -8.31 -7.46
C ASN A 28 1.70 -7.58 -7.20
N LYS A 29 1.71 -6.24 -7.24
CA LYS A 29 2.91 -5.44 -6.92
C LYS A 29 3.39 -5.67 -5.49
N LEU A 30 2.47 -5.91 -4.56
CA LEU A 30 2.76 -6.20 -3.15
C LEU A 30 2.95 -7.69 -2.87
N SER A 31 2.92 -8.56 -3.89
CA SER A 31 2.95 -10.02 -3.74
C SER A 31 1.85 -10.57 -2.80
N LEU A 32 0.68 -9.93 -2.83
CA LEU A 32 -0.49 -10.28 -2.05
C LEU A 32 -1.50 -11.06 -2.88
N ILE A 33 -2.12 -12.05 -2.26
CA ILE A 33 -3.25 -12.79 -2.83
C ILE A 33 -4.53 -12.32 -2.15
N ILE A 34 -5.49 -11.84 -2.95
CA ILE A 34 -6.84 -11.52 -2.50
C ILE A 34 -7.67 -12.80 -2.54
N SER A 35 -8.22 -13.22 -1.41
CA SER A 35 -9.15 -14.36 -1.31
C SER A 35 -10.40 -13.93 -0.56
N TRP A 36 -11.56 -14.47 -0.90
CA TRP A 36 -12.79 -14.19 -0.16
C TRP A 36 -13.71 -15.40 -0.11
N ARG A 37 -14.61 -15.42 0.88
CA ARG A 37 -15.69 -16.39 1.02
C ARG A 37 -16.99 -15.65 1.31
N ILE A 38 -18.10 -16.12 0.76
CA ILE A 38 -19.43 -15.58 1.06
C ILE A 38 -20.22 -16.62 1.84
N LYS A 39 -20.86 -16.18 2.92
CA LYS A 39 -21.83 -16.96 3.69
C LYS A 39 -23.06 -16.10 3.95
N LYS A 40 -24.20 -16.47 3.36
CA LYS A 40 -25.45 -15.69 3.41
C LYS A 40 -25.23 -14.25 2.93
N ARG A 41 -25.42 -13.27 3.83
CA ARG A 41 -25.31 -11.83 3.60
C ARG A 41 -23.94 -11.24 3.94
N THR A 42 -22.97 -12.09 4.27
CA THR A 42 -21.64 -11.68 4.73
C THR A 42 -20.55 -12.23 3.81
N ALA A 43 -19.70 -11.35 3.29
CA ALA A 43 -18.43 -11.70 2.67
C ALA A 43 -17.30 -11.54 3.69
N THR A 44 -16.46 -12.56 3.85
CA THR A 44 -15.17 -12.44 4.54
C THR A 44 -14.09 -12.39 3.47
N VAL A 45 -13.25 -11.36 3.50
CA VAL A 45 -12.09 -11.22 2.61
C VAL A 45 -10.81 -11.38 3.41
N PHE A 46 -9.78 -11.87 2.73
CA PHE A 46 -8.45 -12.13 3.25
C PHE A 46 -7.43 -11.60 2.25
N LEU A 47 -6.43 -10.85 2.73
CA LEU A 47 -5.19 -10.62 2.00
C LEU A 47 -4.14 -11.57 2.56
N LYS A 48 -3.46 -12.29 1.67
CA LYS A 48 -2.43 -13.27 2.05
C LYS A 48 -1.08 -12.89 1.47
N TYR A 49 -0.03 -12.97 2.29
CA TYR A 49 1.36 -12.87 1.87
C TYR A 49 2.06 -14.18 2.21
N ASN A 50 2.69 -14.83 1.23
CA ASN A 50 3.34 -16.14 1.41
C ASN A 50 2.47 -17.18 2.14
N GLY A 51 1.17 -17.23 1.83
CA GLY A 51 0.22 -18.15 2.45
C GLY A 51 -0.33 -17.71 3.82
N HIS A 52 0.26 -16.72 4.47
CA HIS A 52 -0.20 -16.18 5.75
C HIS A 52 -1.21 -15.04 5.56
N ILE A 53 -2.24 -15.02 6.39
CA ILE A 53 -3.25 -13.93 6.38
C ILE A 53 -2.62 -12.70 7.02
N VAL A 54 -2.47 -11.63 6.23
CA VAL A 54 -1.94 -10.34 6.70
C VAL A 54 -3.03 -9.33 6.99
N TRP A 55 -4.23 -9.55 6.43
CA TRP A 55 -5.41 -8.75 6.70
C TRP A 55 -6.67 -9.58 6.46
N GLN A 56 -7.68 -9.35 7.27
CA GLN A 56 -8.98 -10.01 7.18
C GLN A 56 -10.07 -9.01 7.55
N ASN A 57 -11.16 -8.98 6.79
CA ASN A 57 -12.33 -8.18 7.14
C ASN A 57 -13.63 -8.84 6.70
N ASN A 58 -14.74 -8.46 7.34
CA ASN A 58 -16.08 -8.93 7.05
C ASN A 58 -16.95 -7.77 6.53
N PHE A 59 -17.67 -8.01 5.45
CA PHE A 59 -18.62 -7.07 4.86
C PHE A 59 -20.00 -7.70 4.85
N THR A 60 -20.96 -7.07 5.50
CA THR A 60 -22.34 -7.56 5.60
C THR A 60 -23.29 -6.55 4.98
N ASN A 61 -24.18 -7.01 4.10
CA ASN A 61 -25.25 -6.21 3.54
C ASN A 61 -26.42 -7.10 3.10
N ASP A 62 -27.63 -6.57 3.18
CA ASP A 62 -28.83 -7.27 2.74
C ASP A 62 -28.89 -7.46 1.22
N MET A 63 -28.21 -6.59 0.47
CA MET A 63 -28.10 -6.68 -0.98
C MET A 63 -26.75 -7.30 -1.41
N PRO A 64 -26.74 -8.43 -2.14
CA PRO A 64 -25.50 -9.12 -2.52
C PRO A 64 -24.50 -8.28 -3.32
N HIS A 65 -24.98 -7.43 -4.24
CA HIS A 65 -24.10 -6.56 -5.02
C HIS A 65 -23.44 -5.47 -4.15
N MET A 66 -24.14 -4.97 -3.12
CA MET A 66 -23.57 -4.02 -2.16
C MET A 66 -22.48 -4.68 -1.31
N VAL A 67 -22.61 -5.97 -1.00
CA VAL A 67 -21.52 -6.73 -0.32
C VAL A 67 -20.26 -6.71 -1.17
N LEU A 68 -20.36 -6.94 -2.49
CA LEU A 68 -19.21 -6.92 -3.39
C LEU A 68 -18.58 -5.53 -3.51
N CYS A 69 -19.39 -4.48 -3.68
CA CYS A 69 -18.89 -3.10 -3.74
C CYS A 69 -18.13 -2.73 -2.46
N ASN A 70 -18.74 -2.99 -1.29
CA ASN A 70 -18.12 -2.69 0.00
C ASN A 70 -16.83 -3.49 0.23
N MET A 71 -16.83 -4.76 -0.18
CA MET A 71 -15.66 -5.62 -0.08
C MET A 71 -14.48 -5.06 -0.88
N TYR A 72 -14.70 -4.72 -2.16
CA TYR A 72 -13.63 -4.20 -3.00
C TYR A 72 -13.18 -2.78 -2.59
N ALA A 73 -14.09 -1.93 -2.12
CA ALA A 73 -13.72 -0.63 -1.55
C ALA A 73 -12.79 -0.81 -0.33
N GLY A 74 -13.11 -1.73 0.58
CA GLY A 74 -12.26 -2.02 1.74
C GLY A 74 -10.92 -2.65 1.37
N VAL A 75 -10.89 -3.55 0.37
CA VAL A 75 -9.65 -4.12 -0.17
C VAL A 75 -8.78 -3.02 -0.77
N GLN A 76 -9.37 -2.12 -1.56
CA GLN A 76 -8.65 -1.02 -2.20
C GLN A 76 -7.99 -0.11 -1.16
N GLN A 77 -8.72 0.27 -0.11
CA GLN A 77 -8.20 1.08 1.00
C GLN A 77 -7.00 0.40 1.70
N GLU A 78 -7.13 -0.88 2.03
CA GLU A 78 -6.05 -1.63 2.69
C GLU A 78 -4.81 -1.76 1.78
N LEU A 79 -5.00 -2.02 0.49
CA LEU A 79 -3.90 -2.10 -0.48
C LEU A 79 -3.18 -0.75 -0.65
N TYR A 80 -3.92 0.37 -0.67
CA TYR A 80 -3.32 1.70 -0.72
C TYR A 80 -2.51 1.99 0.55
N LYS A 81 -3.04 1.66 1.73
CA LYS A 81 -2.33 1.82 3.00
C LYS A 81 -0.97 1.09 2.97
N ARG A 82 -0.97 -0.19 2.57
CA ARG A 82 0.27 -0.99 2.45
C ARG A 82 1.24 -0.47 1.42
N THR A 83 0.72 0.07 0.31
CA THR A 83 1.56 0.69 -0.72
C THR A 83 2.29 1.92 -0.16
N MET A 84 1.59 2.75 0.62
CA MET A 84 2.20 3.92 1.26
C MET A 84 3.23 3.51 2.31
N GLU A 85 2.91 2.56 3.18
CA GLU A 85 3.86 2.02 4.18
C GLU A 85 5.14 1.45 3.51
N ASN A 86 4.99 0.74 2.39
CA ASN A 86 6.12 0.20 1.64
C ASN A 86 6.96 1.33 0.99
N ASN A 87 6.31 2.33 0.38
CA ASN A 87 7.00 3.47 -0.22
C ASN A 87 7.76 4.30 0.83
N GLU A 88 7.20 4.49 2.01
CA GLU A 88 7.88 5.15 3.13
C GLU A 88 9.08 4.34 3.63
N SER A 89 8.95 3.02 3.70
CA SER A 89 10.06 2.12 4.03
C SER A 89 11.21 2.26 3.01
N ILE A 90 10.88 2.20 1.72
CA ILE A 90 11.84 2.38 0.62
C ILE A 90 12.50 3.76 0.68
N ALA A 91 11.72 4.82 0.93
CA ALA A 91 12.24 6.18 1.03
C ALA A 91 13.21 6.34 2.22
N ARG A 92 12.91 5.74 3.37
CA ARG A 92 13.81 5.73 4.53
C ARG A 92 15.13 5.02 4.23
N MET A 93 15.09 3.85 3.59
CA MET A 93 16.31 3.14 3.19
C MET A 93 17.17 3.95 2.21
N ARG A 94 16.55 4.61 1.22
CA ARG A 94 17.28 5.47 0.27
C ARG A 94 17.98 6.64 0.95
N ARG A 95 17.34 7.29 1.93
CA ARG A 95 17.97 8.39 2.69
C ARG A 95 19.17 7.88 3.50
N ALA A 96 19.02 6.77 4.22
CA ALA A 96 20.11 6.17 4.99
C ALA A 96 21.32 5.78 4.10
N GLU A 97 21.07 5.31 2.89
CA GLU A 97 22.15 4.97 1.95
C GLU A 97 22.87 6.23 1.41
N LEU A 98 22.13 7.32 1.16
CA LEU A 98 22.72 8.60 0.75
C LEU A 98 23.60 9.19 1.85
N GLU A 99 23.15 9.17 3.11
CA GLU A 99 23.93 9.61 4.28
C GLU A 99 25.24 8.81 4.40
N ARG A 100 25.19 7.47 4.27
CA ARG A 100 26.39 6.62 4.27
C ARG A 100 27.37 6.95 3.15
N LEU A 101 26.87 7.28 1.95
CA LEU A 101 27.71 7.66 0.82
C LEU A 101 28.37 9.04 1.04
N GLU A 102 27.67 9.96 1.67
CA GLU A 102 28.19 11.27 2.04
C GLU A 102 29.26 11.17 3.14
N GLU A 103 29.04 10.36 4.18
CA GLU A 103 30.04 10.05 5.21
C GLU A 103 31.34 9.47 4.60
N LYS A 104 31.22 8.54 3.65
CA LYS A 104 32.39 8.00 2.92
C LYS A 104 33.11 9.07 2.11
N ARG A 105 32.40 10.02 1.51
CA ARG A 105 33.03 11.15 0.79
C ARG A 105 33.79 12.06 1.75
N VAL A 106 33.22 12.36 2.92
CA VAL A 106 33.88 13.19 3.94
C VAL A 106 35.13 12.51 4.48
N MET A 107 35.09 11.19 4.74
CA MET A 107 36.27 10.45 5.20
C MET A 107 37.38 10.34 4.13
N ASN A 108 37.03 10.38 2.85
CA ASN A 108 37.98 10.37 1.73
C ASN A 108 38.41 11.78 1.31
N LEU A 109 38.05 12.83 2.05
CA LEU A 109 38.59 14.16 1.80
C LEU A 109 40.09 14.16 2.14
N PRO A 110 40.95 14.68 1.25
CA PRO A 110 42.36 14.82 1.56
C PRO A 110 42.53 15.64 2.84
N SER A 111 43.37 15.16 3.73
CA SER A 111 43.75 15.83 4.96
C SER A 111 44.29 17.23 4.66
N TRP A 112 44.20 18.13 5.64
CA TRP A 112 44.68 19.51 5.48
C TRP A 112 46.18 19.57 5.10
N GLN A 113 46.97 18.58 5.56
CA GLN A 113 48.37 18.40 5.20
C GLN A 113 48.56 17.96 3.74
N GLU A 114 47.78 16.99 3.24
CA GLU A 114 47.84 16.56 1.83
C GLU A 114 47.46 17.69 0.86
N ARG A 115 46.51 18.56 1.25
CA ARG A 115 46.15 19.74 0.44
C ARG A 115 47.31 20.74 0.35
N ARG A 116 48.10 20.88 1.41
CA ARG A 116 49.22 21.82 1.49
C ARG A 116 50.42 21.39 0.65
N ASN A 117 50.64 20.10 0.50
CA ASN A 117 51.75 19.52 -0.25
C ASN A 117 51.48 19.40 -1.77
N SER A 118 50.27 19.76 -2.24
CA SER A 118 49.89 19.71 -3.66
C SER A 118 50.18 21.00 -4.46
N LYS A 119 50.86 21.97 -3.85
CA LYS A 119 51.40 23.17 -4.50
C LYS A 119 52.90 23.03 -4.71
#